data_AF-A0A2D6QF11-F1
#
_entry.id   AF-A0A2D6QF11-F1
#
_cell.length_a   1.000
_cell.length_b   1.000
_cell.length_c   1.000
_cell.angle_alpha   90.00
_cell.angle_beta   90.00
_cell.angle_gamma   90.00
#
_symmetry.space_group_name_H-M   'P 1'
#
loop_
_entity.id
_entity.type
_entity.pdbx_description
1 polymer ?
#
loop_
_entity_poly.entity_id
_entity_poly.type
_entity_poly.pdbx_seq_one_letter_code
_entity_poly.pdbx_strand_id
1 'polypeptide(L)'
;MESWWEQSANGEAAFLLGWLHHQQKRYALALPWIERAMAAGPTYPKAGQVFFLLGRCLQETGDLQGAREAYTADGVLFPDGGDSPFRLALLDFEEGRLDDCEERLAAALERFSAPRDQAKVIAHWADLHLARDDPAAARLSLEQCVSLFPHYEAFYKLSQICARLGDEAAATAALELHLLWRERARGGEDN
;
A
#
# COMPACT_ATOMS: atom_id res chain seq x y z
N MET A 1 9.32 -32.52 -26.17
CA MET A 1 9.24 -32.52 -24.68
C MET A 1 10.02 -31.38 -24.03
N GLU A 2 10.77 -30.58 -24.80
CA GLU A 2 11.58 -29.45 -24.29
C GLU A 2 10.77 -28.15 -24.07
N SER A 3 9.53 -28.04 -24.56
CA SER A 3 8.80 -26.76 -24.62
C SER A 3 8.27 -26.21 -23.29
N TRP A 4 8.01 -27.04 -22.28
CA TRP A 4 7.33 -26.61 -21.05
C TRP A 4 8.30 -26.02 -20.02
N TRP A 5 9.49 -26.61 -19.88
CA TRP A 5 10.53 -26.13 -18.96
C TRP A 5 11.16 -24.82 -19.44
N GLU A 6 11.33 -24.67 -20.75
CA GLU A 6 11.90 -23.49 -21.38
C GLU A 6 10.94 -22.28 -21.31
N GLN A 7 9.64 -22.51 -21.49
CA GLN A 7 8.60 -21.49 -21.29
C GLN A 7 8.49 -21.07 -19.81
N SER A 8 8.53 -22.03 -18.89
CA SER A 8 8.47 -21.74 -17.45
C SER A 8 9.70 -20.98 -16.93
N ALA A 9 10.91 -21.36 -17.35
CA ALA A 9 12.14 -20.66 -16.97
C ALA A 9 12.21 -19.24 -17.57
N ASN A 10 11.66 -19.03 -18.77
CA ASN A 10 11.56 -17.71 -19.41
C ASN A 10 10.55 -16.81 -18.66
N GLY A 11 9.44 -17.36 -18.17
CA GLY A 11 8.46 -16.64 -17.35
C GLY A 11 9.02 -16.15 -16.01
N GLU A 12 9.72 -17.03 -15.28
CA GLU A 12 10.34 -16.66 -14.00
C GLU A 12 11.43 -15.59 -14.18
N ALA A 13 12.30 -15.75 -15.19
CA ALA A 13 13.34 -14.78 -15.49
C ALA A 13 12.74 -13.41 -15.87
N ALA A 14 11.68 -13.39 -16.68
CA ALA A 14 10.98 -12.17 -17.04
C ALA A 14 10.34 -11.51 -15.81
N PHE A 15 9.69 -12.29 -14.92
CA PHE A 15 9.15 -11.75 -13.68
C PHE A 15 10.22 -11.11 -12.80
N LEU A 16 11.36 -11.79 -12.60
CA LEU A 16 12.46 -11.28 -11.80
C LEU A 16 13.06 -10.00 -12.39
N LEU A 17 13.21 -9.91 -13.71
CA LEU A 17 13.66 -8.68 -14.37
C LEU A 17 12.67 -7.53 -14.19
N GLY A 18 11.37 -7.78 -14.38
CA GLY A 18 10.32 -6.80 -14.11
C GLY A 18 10.36 -6.31 -12.66
N TRP A 19 10.49 -7.24 -11.71
CA TRP A 19 10.61 -6.94 -10.28
C TRP A 19 11.86 -6.11 -9.97
N LEU A 20 13.03 -6.44 -10.54
CA LEU A 20 14.26 -5.67 -10.36
C LEU A 20 14.15 -4.24 -10.91
N HIS A 21 13.54 -4.07 -12.09
CA HIS A 21 13.26 -2.74 -12.63
C HIS A 21 12.31 -1.95 -11.73
N HIS A 22 11.27 -2.59 -11.19
CA HIS A 22 10.37 -1.98 -10.20
C HIS A 22 11.10 -1.56 -8.91
N GLN A 23 11.99 -2.40 -8.35
CA GLN A 23 12.79 -2.04 -7.16
C GLN A 23 13.67 -0.81 -7.42
N GLN A 24 14.15 -0.64 -8.65
CA GLN A 24 14.91 0.53 -9.08
C GLN A 24 14.03 1.73 -9.46
N LYS A 25 12.71 1.66 -9.22
CA LYS A 25 11.70 2.67 -9.61
C LYS A 25 11.65 2.96 -11.12
N ARG A 26 12.14 2.01 -11.93
CA ARG A 26 12.13 2.08 -13.40
C ARG A 26 10.86 1.43 -13.94
N TYR A 27 9.71 1.94 -13.53
CA TYR A 27 8.41 1.28 -13.72
C TYR A 27 8.07 1.05 -15.20
N ALA A 28 8.29 2.05 -16.06
CA ALA A 28 8.07 1.90 -17.49
C ALA A 28 8.96 0.82 -18.13
N LEU A 29 10.19 0.63 -17.62
CA LEU A 29 11.08 -0.44 -18.09
C LEU A 29 10.70 -1.82 -17.54
N ALA A 30 9.92 -1.88 -16.46
CA ALA A 30 9.44 -3.14 -15.88
C ALA A 30 8.28 -3.75 -16.68
N LEU A 31 7.39 -2.91 -17.22
CA LEU A 31 6.17 -3.32 -17.95
C LEU A 31 6.41 -4.38 -19.04
N PRO A 32 7.35 -4.23 -20.00
CA PRO A 32 7.56 -5.25 -21.03
C PRO A 32 8.05 -6.59 -20.48
N TRP A 33 8.74 -6.59 -19.33
CA TRP A 33 9.14 -7.82 -18.65
C TRP A 33 7.98 -8.49 -17.92
N ILE A 34 7.09 -7.70 -17.33
CA ILE A 34 5.87 -8.18 -16.68
C ILE A 34 4.94 -8.81 -17.72
N GLU A 35 4.75 -8.18 -18.88
CA GLU A 35 3.97 -8.73 -20.01
C GLU A 35 4.51 -10.08 -20.47
N ARG A 36 5.83 -10.20 -20.61
CA ARG A 36 6.49 -11.47 -20.96
C ARG A 36 6.29 -12.54 -19.90
N ALA A 37 6.33 -12.17 -18.62
CA ALA A 37 6.07 -13.08 -17.52
C ALA A 37 4.63 -13.59 -17.54
N MET A 38 3.66 -12.71 -17.79
CA MET A 38 2.25 -13.08 -17.93
C MET A 38 2.01 -14.00 -19.14
N ALA A 39 2.65 -13.72 -20.27
CA ALA A 39 2.53 -14.53 -21.49
C ALA A 39 3.08 -15.96 -21.32
N ALA A 40 4.03 -16.17 -20.42
CA ALA A 40 4.52 -17.50 -20.06
C ALA A 40 3.50 -18.32 -19.22
N GLY A 41 2.46 -17.67 -18.69
CA GLY A 41 1.41 -18.30 -17.90
C GLY A 41 1.81 -18.59 -16.44
N PRO A 42 0.89 -19.16 -15.63
CA PRO A 42 1.09 -19.35 -14.20
C PRO A 42 1.94 -20.59 -13.87
N THR A 43 3.01 -20.84 -14.62
CA THR A 43 3.81 -22.06 -14.52
C THR A 43 5.01 -21.93 -13.58
N TYR A 44 5.36 -20.70 -13.17
CA TYR A 44 6.55 -20.43 -12.36
C TYR A 44 6.22 -20.03 -10.92
N PRO A 45 7.11 -20.31 -9.95
CA PRO A 45 7.00 -19.82 -8.59
C PRO A 45 6.91 -18.29 -8.59
N LYS A 46 5.90 -17.71 -7.92
CA LYS A 46 5.53 -16.28 -7.92
C LYS A 46 4.72 -15.76 -9.10
N ALA A 47 4.23 -16.61 -10.01
CA ALA A 47 3.28 -16.14 -11.03
C ALA A 47 2.05 -15.45 -10.43
N GLY A 48 1.66 -15.82 -9.21
CA GLY A 48 0.60 -15.16 -8.46
C GLY A 48 0.88 -13.74 -7.97
N GLN A 49 2.09 -13.21 -8.18
CA GLN A 49 2.45 -11.83 -7.83
C GLN A 49 2.52 -10.92 -9.06
N VAL A 50 2.32 -11.47 -10.26
CA VAL A 50 2.52 -10.74 -11.52
C VAL A 50 1.51 -9.61 -11.69
N PHE A 51 0.26 -9.84 -11.29
CA PHE A 51 -0.81 -8.84 -11.38
C PHE A 51 -0.62 -7.72 -10.36
N PHE A 52 -0.26 -8.03 -9.12
CA PHE A 52 0.13 -6.99 -8.16
C PHE A 52 1.30 -6.13 -8.66
N LEU A 53 2.34 -6.74 -9.22
CA LEU A 53 3.49 -6.03 -9.77
C LEU A 53 3.09 -5.16 -10.97
N LEU A 54 2.24 -5.69 -11.86
CA LEU A 54 1.66 -4.92 -12.98
C LEU A 54 0.92 -3.69 -12.45
N GLY A 55 0.01 -3.88 -11.49
CA GLY A 55 -0.76 -2.77 -10.91
C GLY A 55 0.13 -1.70 -10.31
N ARG A 56 1.20 -2.09 -9.58
CA ARG A 56 2.20 -1.17 -9.04
C ARG A 56 2.89 -0.37 -10.14
N CYS A 57 3.33 -1.02 -11.21
CA CYS A 57 4.00 -0.34 -12.31
C CYS A 57 3.05 0.61 -13.05
N LEU A 58 1.82 0.18 -13.34
CA LEU A 58 0.82 1.00 -14.02
C LEU A 58 0.45 2.24 -13.21
N GLN A 59 0.23 2.08 -11.90
CA GLN A 59 -0.08 3.19 -10.99
C GLN A 59 1.03 4.25 -11.01
N GLU A 60 2.29 3.82 -10.91
CA GLU A 60 3.43 4.75 -10.89
C GLU A 60 3.73 5.38 -12.26
N THR A 61 3.26 4.78 -13.34
CA THR A 61 3.31 5.37 -14.70
C THR A 61 2.08 6.21 -15.04
N GLY A 62 1.11 6.32 -14.13
CA GLY A 62 -0.09 7.14 -14.29
C GLY A 62 -1.28 6.46 -14.99
N ASP A 63 -1.17 5.17 -15.36
CA ASP A 63 -2.31 4.40 -15.86
C ASP A 63 -3.10 3.82 -14.68
N LEU A 64 -3.90 4.69 -14.05
CA LEU A 64 -4.67 4.33 -12.85
C LEU A 64 -5.78 3.31 -13.15
N GLN A 65 -6.36 3.37 -14.35
CA GLN A 65 -7.39 2.42 -14.77
C GLN A 65 -6.80 1.02 -14.97
N GLY A 66 -5.69 0.93 -15.70
CA GLY A 66 -4.97 -0.34 -15.84
C GLY A 66 -4.47 -0.87 -14.50
N ALA A 67 -4.03 0.02 -13.59
CA ALA A 67 -3.63 -0.38 -12.24
C ALA A 67 -4.78 -1.03 -11.45
N ARG A 68 -5.97 -0.42 -11.49
CA ARG A 68 -7.19 -0.95 -10.85
C ARG A 68 -7.57 -2.32 -11.39
N GLU A 69 -7.53 -2.50 -12.71
CA GLU A 69 -7.81 -3.78 -13.36
C GLU A 69 -6.81 -4.85 -12.92
N ALA A 70 -5.53 -4.52 -12.88
CA ALA A 70 -4.49 -5.43 -12.43
C ALA A 70 -4.64 -5.82 -10.94
N TYR A 71 -4.91 -4.87 -10.04
CA TYR A 71 -5.16 -5.18 -8.63
C TYR A 71 -6.43 -5.98 -8.38
N THR A 72 -7.47 -5.73 -9.19
CA THR A 72 -8.71 -6.51 -9.12
C THR A 72 -8.47 -7.95 -9.58
N ALA A 73 -7.72 -8.14 -10.68
CA ALA A 73 -7.32 -9.46 -11.14
C ALA A 73 -6.46 -10.19 -10.09
N ASP A 74 -5.53 -9.49 -9.45
CA ASP A 74 -4.71 -10.04 -8.37
C ASP A 74 -5.57 -10.56 -7.21
N GLY A 75 -6.51 -9.76 -6.70
CA GLY A 75 -7.38 -10.17 -5.60
C GLY A 75 -8.34 -11.32 -5.94
N VAL A 76 -8.76 -11.45 -7.20
CA VAL A 76 -9.63 -12.55 -7.65
C VAL A 76 -8.85 -13.85 -7.86
N LEU A 77 -7.68 -13.76 -8.51
CA LEU A 77 -6.89 -14.92 -8.89
C LEU A 77 -6.01 -15.44 -7.74
N PHE A 78 -5.58 -14.53 -6.87
CA PHE A 78 -4.68 -14.81 -5.75
C PHE A 78 -5.24 -14.18 -4.47
N PRO A 79 -6.40 -14.66 -3.97
CA PRO A 79 -7.04 -14.09 -2.78
C PRO A 79 -6.17 -14.19 -1.52
N ASP A 80 -5.25 -15.16 -1.51
CA ASP A 80 -4.25 -15.36 -0.46
C ASP A 80 -2.93 -14.61 -0.71
N GLY A 81 -2.80 -13.88 -1.82
CA GLY A 81 -1.62 -13.12 -2.25
C GLY A 81 -1.79 -11.59 -2.19
N GLY A 82 -0.68 -10.88 -1.95
CA GLY A 82 -0.60 -9.42 -2.16
C GLY A 82 -1.34 -8.50 -1.20
N ASP A 83 -1.17 -7.19 -1.44
CA ASP A 83 -1.76 -6.07 -0.69
C ASP A 83 -2.84 -5.36 -1.55
N SER A 84 -3.45 -6.08 -2.50
CA SER A 84 -4.34 -5.51 -3.51
C SER A 84 -5.57 -4.78 -2.95
N PRO A 85 -6.26 -5.26 -1.90
CA PRO A 85 -7.34 -4.50 -1.27
C PRO A 85 -6.87 -3.12 -0.80
N PHE A 86 -5.72 -3.05 -0.16
CA PHE A 86 -5.14 -1.79 0.28
C PHE A 86 -4.83 -0.85 -0.89
N ARG A 87 -4.29 -1.37 -1.99
CA ARG A 87 -4.00 -0.57 -3.19
C ARG A 87 -5.27 -0.04 -3.85
N LEU A 88 -6.31 -0.87 -3.96
CA LEU A 88 -7.60 -0.44 -4.48
C LEU A 88 -8.21 0.64 -3.59
N ALA A 89 -8.16 0.48 -2.26
CA ALA A 89 -8.66 1.49 -1.31
C ALA A 89 -8.02 2.88 -1.51
N LEU A 90 -6.71 2.92 -1.79
CA LEU A 90 -6.01 4.17 -2.09
C LEU A 90 -6.55 4.84 -3.35
N LEU A 91 -6.73 4.06 -4.42
CA LEU A 91 -7.29 4.58 -5.67
C LEU A 91 -8.74 5.05 -5.47
N ASP A 92 -9.54 4.32 -4.69
CA ASP A 92 -10.92 4.73 -4.38
C ASP A 92 -10.98 6.03 -3.59
N PHE A 93 -10.06 6.20 -2.63
CA PHE A 93 -9.93 7.43 -1.87
C PHE A 93 -9.60 8.62 -2.79
N GLU A 94 -8.61 8.47 -3.67
CA GLU A 94 -8.24 9.49 -4.66
C GLU A 94 -9.39 9.85 -5.61
N GLU A 95 -10.22 8.87 -5.96
CA GLU A 95 -11.39 9.03 -6.83
C GLU A 95 -12.67 9.47 -6.08
N GLY A 96 -12.59 9.67 -4.76
CA GLY A 96 -13.72 10.08 -3.92
C GLY A 96 -14.79 8.99 -3.70
N ARG A 97 -14.51 7.74 -4.04
CA ARG A 97 -15.39 6.59 -3.77
C ARG A 97 -15.17 6.10 -2.34
N LEU A 98 -15.69 6.88 -1.39
CA LEU A 98 -15.41 6.68 0.03
C LEU A 98 -15.98 5.35 0.59
N ASP A 99 -17.12 4.90 0.08
CA ASP A 99 -17.75 3.64 0.54
C ASP A 99 -16.93 2.42 0.07
N ASP A 100 -16.54 2.40 -1.21
CA ASP A 100 -15.61 1.42 -1.78
C ASP A 100 -14.27 1.39 -1.01
N CYS A 101 -13.74 2.58 -0.68
CA CYS A 101 -12.51 2.73 0.09
C CYS A 101 -12.65 2.05 1.47
N GLU A 102 -13.76 2.29 2.16
CA GLU A 102 -14.07 1.71 3.46
C GLU A 102 -14.05 0.17 3.43
N GLU A 103 -14.78 -0.43 2.48
CA GLU A 103 -14.84 -1.88 2.32
C GLU A 103 -13.45 -2.48 2.06
N ARG A 104 -12.65 -1.82 1.22
CA ARG A 104 -11.31 -2.31 0.85
C ARG A 104 -10.27 -2.08 1.95
N LEU A 105 -10.39 -1.03 2.76
CA LEU A 105 -9.56 -0.86 3.95
C LEU A 105 -9.89 -1.92 5.01
N ALA A 106 -11.16 -2.30 5.18
CA ALA A 106 -11.55 -3.40 6.07
C ALA A 106 -10.94 -4.72 5.62
N ALA A 107 -11.09 -5.07 4.33
CA ALA A 107 -10.49 -6.26 3.74
C ALA A 107 -8.95 -6.28 3.85
N ALA A 108 -8.30 -5.13 3.72
CA ALA A 108 -6.85 -5.01 3.93
C ALA A 108 -6.44 -5.32 5.38
N LEU A 109 -7.21 -4.84 6.36
CA LEU A 109 -6.91 -5.04 7.78
C LEU A 109 -7.06 -6.49 8.22
N GLU A 110 -8.02 -7.22 7.66
CA GLU A 110 -8.18 -8.67 7.89
C GLU A 110 -6.99 -9.48 7.37
N ARG A 111 -6.35 -8.98 6.32
CA ARG A 111 -5.28 -9.68 5.59
C ARG A 111 -3.89 -9.38 6.14
N PHE A 112 -3.65 -8.16 6.60
CA PHE A 112 -2.36 -7.80 7.19
C PHE A 112 -2.21 -8.37 8.59
N SER A 113 -1.12 -9.09 8.81
CA SER A 113 -0.74 -9.66 10.11
C SER A 113 0.36 -8.86 10.82
N ALA A 114 1.17 -8.12 10.07
CA ALA A 114 2.26 -7.33 10.64
C ALA A 114 1.71 -6.02 11.25
N PRO A 115 2.05 -5.69 12.51
CA PRO A 115 1.58 -4.47 13.17
C PRO A 115 1.87 -3.19 12.37
N ARG A 116 3.03 -3.14 11.69
CA ARG A 116 3.42 -2.02 10.83
C ARG A 116 2.45 -1.82 9.66
N ASP A 117 2.05 -2.89 9.00
CA ASP A 117 1.18 -2.82 7.83
C ASP A 117 -0.28 -2.54 8.26
N GLN A 118 -0.72 -3.14 9.37
CA GLN A 118 -2.01 -2.81 9.98
C GLN A 118 -2.10 -1.33 10.38
N ALA A 119 -1.07 -0.78 11.03
CA ALA A 119 -1.03 0.63 11.41
C ALA A 119 -1.11 1.55 10.18
N LYS A 120 -0.47 1.19 9.08
CA LYS A 120 -0.57 1.90 7.80
C LYS A 120 -2.02 1.94 7.27
N VAL A 121 -2.76 0.83 7.35
CA VAL A 121 -4.18 0.79 6.97
C VAL A 121 -5.00 1.69 7.89
N ILE A 122 -4.78 1.60 9.21
CA ILE A 122 -5.48 2.41 10.22
C ILE A 122 -5.21 3.92 10.03
N ALA A 123 -4.01 4.31 9.62
CA ALA A 123 -3.72 5.69 9.27
C ALA A 123 -4.58 6.21 8.10
N HIS A 124 -4.96 5.35 7.14
CA HIS A 124 -5.84 5.72 6.04
C HIS A 124 -7.32 5.66 6.39
N TRP A 125 -7.72 4.88 7.40
CA TRP A 125 -9.03 5.04 8.03
C TRP A 125 -9.22 6.45 8.60
N ALA A 126 -8.16 7.04 9.18
CA ALA A 126 -8.23 8.43 9.63
C ALA A 126 -8.42 9.41 8.46
N ASP A 127 -7.74 9.18 7.33
CA ASP A 127 -7.90 9.99 6.12
C ASP A 127 -9.34 9.89 5.57
N LEU A 128 -9.92 8.68 5.56
CA LEU A 128 -11.32 8.42 5.20
C LEU A 128 -12.30 9.14 6.13
N HIS A 129 -12.10 9.08 7.45
CA HIS A 129 -12.94 9.80 8.40
C HIS A 129 -12.86 11.32 8.22
N LEU A 130 -11.67 11.87 7.94
CA LEU A 130 -11.53 13.29 7.61
C LEU A 130 -12.26 13.67 6.33
N ALA A 131 -12.22 12.82 5.29
CA ALA A 131 -12.96 13.03 4.04
C ALA A 131 -14.49 13.01 4.26
N ARG A 132 -14.97 12.29 5.28
CA ARG A 132 -16.37 12.27 5.72
C ARG A 132 -16.72 13.33 6.76
N ASP A 133 -15.82 14.29 7.01
CA ASP A 133 -15.97 15.37 7.99
C ASP A 133 -16.18 14.89 9.44
N ASP A 134 -15.59 13.74 9.79
CA ASP A 134 -15.58 13.19 11.16
C ASP A 134 -14.15 13.23 11.76
N PRO A 135 -13.69 14.40 12.23
CA PRO A 135 -12.38 14.53 12.85
C PRO A 135 -12.26 13.77 14.19
N ALA A 136 -13.38 13.47 14.86
CA ALA A 136 -13.36 12.72 16.11
C ALA A 136 -13.03 11.25 15.87
N ALA A 137 -13.68 10.61 14.88
CA ALA A 137 -13.31 9.25 14.46
C ALA A 137 -11.89 9.20 13.91
N ALA A 138 -11.48 10.21 13.13
CA ALA A 138 -10.13 10.28 12.60
C ALA A 138 -9.05 10.34 13.69
N ARG A 139 -9.32 11.06 14.79
CA ARG A 139 -8.45 11.08 15.98
C ARG A 139 -8.30 9.69 16.57
N LEU A 140 -9.41 8.98 16.79
CA LEU A 140 -9.40 7.62 17.37
C LEU A 140 -8.59 6.65 16.51
N SER A 141 -8.76 6.71 15.18
CA SER A 141 -7.96 5.90 14.25
C SER A 141 -6.47 6.21 14.38
N LEU A 142 -6.07 7.48 14.43
CA LEU A 142 -4.66 7.83 14.59
C LEU A 142 -4.09 7.45 15.96
N GLU A 143 -4.86 7.57 17.03
CA GLU A 143 -4.47 7.09 18.36
C GLU A 143 -4.24 5.57 18.35
N GLN A 144 -5.12 4.81 17.70
CA GLN A 144 -4.93 3.36 17.49
C GLN A 144 -3.69 3.07 16.64
N CYS A 145 -3.48 3.82 15.55
CA CYS A 145 -2.33 3.68 14.66
C CYS A 145 -1.02 3.85 15.43
N VAL A 146 -0.86 4.95 16.18
CA VAL A 146 0.38 5.22 16.93
C VAL A 146 0.56 4.29 18.12
N SER A 147 -0.52 3.76 18.70
CA SER A 147 -0.42 2.73 19.73
C SER A 147 0.03 1.38 19.17
N LEU A 148 -0.33 1.05 17.93
CA LEU A 148 0.03 -0.22 17.28
C LEU A 148 1.45 -0.19 16.72
N PHE A 149 1.78 0.86 15.98
CA PHE A 149 3.12 1.08 15.44
C PHE A 149 3.42 2.57 15.39
N PRO A 150 4.18 3.12 16.36
CA PRO A 150 4.51 4.52 16.39
C PRO A 150 5.40 4.92 15.20
N HIS A 151 5.02 5.98 14.49
CA HIS A 151 5.87 6.61 13.47
C HIS A 151 5.57 8.10 13.34
N TYR A 152 6.54 8.85 12.83
CA TYR A 152 6.52 10.31 12.90
C TYR A 152 5.41 10.93 12.03
N GLU A 153 5.03 10.35 10.89
CA GLU A 153 3.95 10.90 10.06
C GLU A 153 2.58 10.80 10.74
N ALA A 154 2.29 9.70 11.46
CA ALA A 154 1.01 9.55 12.16
C ALA A 154 0.87 10.54 13.33
N PHE A 155 1.95 10.78 14.08
CA PHE A 155 1.94 11.81 15.12
C PHE A 155 1.70 13.22 14.57
N TYR A 156 2.24 13.53 13.39
CA TYR A 156 1.99 14.82 12.75
C TYR A 156 0.52 14.99 12.38
N LYS A 157 -0.08 13.98 11.73
CA LYS A 157 -1.52 13.98 11.43
C LYS A 157 -2.35 14.10 12.71
N LEU A 158 -1.99 13.37 13.77
CA LEU A 158 -2.71 13.39 15.04
C LEU A 158 -2.68 14.79 15.67
N SER A 159 -1.53 15.45 15.64
CA SER A 159 -1.39 16.84 16.09
C SER A 159 -2.34 17.78 15.36
N GLN A 160 -2.40 17.69 14.02
CA GLN A 160 -3.30 18.52 13.20
C GLN A 160 -4.78 18.27 13.52
N ILE A 161 -5.18 17.01 13.72
CA ILE A 161 -6.56 16.66 14.06
C ILE A 161 -6.92 17.14 15.46
N CYS A 162 -6.05 16.96 16.45
CA CYS A 162 -6.28 17.46 17.81
C CYS A 162 -6.43 18.99 17.83
N ALA A 163 -5.60 19.72 17.08
CA ALA A 163 -5.73 21.17 16.93
C ALA A 163 -7.06 21.56 16.29
N ARG A 164 -7.47 20.85 15.22
CA ARG A 164 -8.78 21.06 14.57
C ARG A 164 -9.96 20.84 15.53
N LEU A 165 -9.82 19.93 16.49
CA LEU A 165 -10.81 19.65 17.53
C LEU A 165 -10.74 20.61 18.73
N GLY A 166 -9.76 21.54 18.77
CA GLY A 166 -9.55 22.48 19.87
C GLY A 166 -8.84 21.89 21.09
N ASP A 167 -8.28 20.69 20.99
CA ASP A 167 -7.48 20.06 22.04
C ASP A 167 -6.00 20.40 21.86
N GLU A 168 -5.65 21.64 22.21
CA GLU A 168 -4.29 22.19 22.07
C GLU A 168 -3.24 21.41 22.87
N ALA A 169 -3.65 20.83 24.01
CA ALA A 169 -2.76 20.03 24.85
C ALA A 169 -2.38 18.72 24.13
N ALA A 170 -3.36 17.99 23.58
CA ALA A 170 -3.09 16.80 22.79
C ALA A 170 -2.35 17.12 21.49
N ALA A 171 -2.67 18.26 20.86
CA ALA A 171 -1.99 18.71 19.64
C ALA A 171 -0.49 18.94 19.87
N THR A 172 -0.15 19.61 20.97
CA THR A 172 1.24 19.89 21.35
C THR A 172 1.98 18.59 21.70
N ALA A 173 1.38 17.72 22.51
CA ALA A 173 1.97 16.43 22.87
C ALA A 173 2.25 15.55 21.64
N ALA A 174 1.32 15.49 20.69
CA ALA A 174 1.50 14.76 19.44
C ALA A 174 2.61 15.39 18.57
N LEU A 175 2.74 16.72 18.55
CA LEU A 175 3.82 17.39 17.82
C LEU A 175 5.21 17.11 18.42
N GLU A 176 5.32 17.09 19.75
CA GLU A 176 6.56 16.70 20.43
C GLU A 176 6.97 15.27 20.07
N LEU A 177 6.00 14.35 20.05
CA LEU A 177 6.23 12.96 19.62
C LEU A 177 6.63 12.89 18.14
N HIS A 178 6.01 13.67 17.26
CA HIS A 178 6.42 13.75 15.86
C HIS A 178 7.91 14.11 15.73
N LEU A 179 8.36 15.16 16.43
CA LEU A 179 9.75 15.60 16.37
C LEU A 179 10.71 14.54 16.92
N LEU A 180 10.38 13.97 18.08
CA LEU A 180 11.18 12.92 18.72
C LEU A 180 11.34 11.69 17.82
N TRP A 181 10.26 11.22 17.20
CA TRP A 181 10.30 10.05 16.32
C TRP A 181 10.97 10.34 14.97
N ARG A 182 10.87 11.57 14.47
CA ARG A 182 11.57 12.01 13.26
C ARG A 182 13.08 12.04 13.46
N GLU A 183 13.56 12.46 14.63
CA GLU A 183 14.98 12.42 14.98
C GLU A 183 15.50 10.98 15.06
N ARG A 184 14.75 10.08 15.70
CA ARG A 184 15.10 8.65 15.76
C ARG A 184 15.19 8.00 14.39
N ALA A 185 14.27 8.34 13.48
CA ALA A 185 14.29 7.81 12.12
C ALA A 185 15.56 8.24 11.36
N ARG A 186 16.01 9.49 11.55
CA ARG A 186 17.27 9.99 10.95
C ARG A 186 18.52 9.33 11.54
N GLY A 187 18.54 9.11 12.85
CA GLY A 187 19.68 8.47 13.53
C GLY A 187 19.80 6.96 13.27
N GLY A 188 18.79 6.33 12.66
CA GLY A 188 18.78 4.92 12.30
C GLY A 188 19.29 4.61 10.88
N GLU A 189 19.55 5.63 10.05
CA GLU A 189 20.11 5.45 8.71
C GLU A 189 21.66 5.32 8.71
N ASP A 190 22.30 5.50 9.87
CA ASP A 190 23.76 5.45 10.07
C ASP A 190 24.30 4.10 10.62
N ASN A 191 23.54 2.99 10.57
CA ASN A 191 24.02 1.68 11.04
C ASN A 191 23.64 0.50 10.12
#